data_AF-A0A6A4IB45-F1
#
_entry.id   AF-A0A6A4IB45-F1
#
_cell.length_a   1.000
_cell.length_b   1.000
_cell.length_c   1.000
_cell.angle_alpha   90.00
_cell.angle_beta   90.00
_cell.angle_gamma   90.00
#
_symmetry.space_group_name_H-M   'P 1'
#
loop_
_entity.id
_entity.type
_entity.pdbx_description
1 polymer ?
#
loop_
_entity_poly.entity_id
_entity_poly.type
_entity_poly.pdbx_seq_one_letter_code
_entity_poly.pdbx_strand_id
1 'polypeptide(L)'
;MSHEHDNFLQHTPSVIRQVKSAWGDFIDFIASENVLQVAVGLIIANGFTKVINSFVSDILLPIPALIPGINRNFQEKFVVLKGPHRSYNTLAQAAADGAVVLAYGEFINNVANFLALGMFLYFIARVYALLTKETIIKHTVKCAFCRKYIPEKAKRCSFCTSWLDGREESETSALSGP
;
A
#
# COMPACT_ATOMS: atom_id res chain seq x y z
N MET A 1 -25.19 6.63 -67.31
CA MET A 1 -24.65 7.47 -66.21
C MET A 1 -25.55 7.26 -65.00
N SER A 2 -25.42 6.14 -64.29
CA SER A 2 -26.22 5.83 -63.07
C SER A 2 -25.90 4.50 -62.36
N HIS A 3 -24.89 3.70 -62.76
CA HIS A 3 -24.72 2.33 -62.23
C HIS A 3 -23.44 2.06 -61.42
N GLU A 4 -22.66 3.09 -61.04
CA GLU A 4 -21.35 2.87 -60.39
C GLU A 4 -21.21 3.44 -58.97
N HIS A 5 -22.25 4.07 -58.41
CA HIS A 5 -22.19 4.70 -57.08
C HIS A 5 -22.76 3.87 -55.91
N ASP A 6 -23.41 2.72 -56.18
CA ASP A 6 -24.10 1.95 -55.12
C ASP A 6 -23.23 0.87 -54.45
N ASN A 7 -22.01 0.61 -54.95
CA ASN A 7 -21.17 -0.48 -54.44
C ASN A 7 -20.18 -0.08 -53.33
N PHE A 8 -20.15 1.20 -52.92
CA PHE A 8 -19.20 1.71 -51.92
C PHE A 8 -19.74 1.80 -50.48
N LEU A 9 -21.01 1.46 -50.23
CA LEU A 9 -21.67 1.62 -48.93
C LEU A 9 -21.86 0.31 -48.12
N GLN A 10 -21.33 -0.83 -48.55
CA GLN A 10 -21.53 -2.12 -47.85
C GLN A 10 -20.41 -2.54 -46.88
N HIS A 11 -19.31 -1.78 -46.77
CA HIS A 11 -18.14 -2.18 -45.96
C HIS A 11 -18.11 -1.69 -44.51
N THR A 12 -19.19 -1.10 -43.98
CA THR A 12 -19.19 -0.51 -42.62
C THR A 12 -20.27 -1.07 -41.67
N PRO A 13 -20.22 -2.37 -41.28
CA PRO A 13 -20.88 -2.79 -40.04
C PRO A 13 -20.02 -3.59 -39.03
N SER A 14 -18.72 -3.78 -39.25
CA SER A 14 -17.89 -4.63 -38.36
C SER A 14 -17.45 -3.95 -37.07
N VAL A 15 -17.12 -2.65 -37.11
CA VAL A 15 -16.50 -1.95 -35.96
C VAL A 15 -17.48 -1.78 -34.78
N ILE A 16 -18.77 -1.52 -35.05
CA ILE A 16 -19.77 -1.24 -33.99
C ILE A 16 -20.13 -2.52 -33.19
N ARG A 17 -20.11 -3.70 -33.82
CA ARG A 17 -20.37 -4.98 -33.13
C ARG A 17 -19.17 -5.43 -32.30
N GLN A 18 -17.96 -5.15 -32.77
CA GLN A 18 -16.71 -5.52 -32.10
C GLN A 18 -16.48 -4.64 -30.84
N VAL A 19 -16.86 -3.36 -30.89
CA VAL A 19 -16.82 -2.45 -29.72
C VAL A 19 -17.82 -2.85 -28.64
N LYS A 20 -19.03 -3.32 -29.01
CA LYS A 20 -20.01 -3.82 -28.04
C LYS A 20 -19.54 -5.10 -27.34
N SER A 21 -18.77 -5.95 -28.05
CA SER A 21 -18.11 -7.13 -27.46
C SER A 21 -17.02 -6.72 -26.48
N ALA A 22 -16.12 -5.83 -26.90
CA ALA A 22 -14.99 -5.37 -26.07
C ALA A 22 -15.44 -4.73 -24.75
N TRP A 23 -16.58 -4.04 -24.74
CA TRP A 23 -17.16 -3.48 -23.51
C TRP A 23 -17.72 -4.57 -22.57
N GLY A 24 -18.33 -5.61 -23.12
CA GLY A 24 -18.76 -6.79 -22.34
C GLY A 24 -17.55 -7.54 -21.76
N ASP A 25 -16.55 -7.79 -22.61
CA ASP A 25 -15.30 -8.47 -22.22
C ASP A 25 -14.54 -7.69 -21.12
N PHE A 26 -14.61 -6.35 -21.17
CA PHE A 26 -14.04 -5.49 -20.13
C PHE A 26 -14.81 -5.57 -18.80
N ILE A 27 -16.14 -5.60 -18.84
CA ILE A 27 -16.97 -5.79 -17.64
C ILE A 27 -16.69 -7.16 -17.02
N ASP A 28 -16.62 -8.22 -17.82
CA ASP A 28 -16.31 -9.57 -17.36
C ASP A 28 -14.89 -9.66 -16.76
N PHE A 29 -13.94 -8.91 -17.33
CA PHE A 29 -12.59 -8.78 -16.78
C PHE A 29 -12.57 -8.06 -15.41
N ILE A 30 -13.27 -6.94 -15.24
CA ILE A 30 -13.33 -6.22 -13.96
C ILE A 30 -14.11 -7.01 -12.91
N ALA A 31 -15.14 -7.75 -13.31
CA ALA A 31 -15.94 -8.60 -12.44
C ALA A 31 -15.15 -9.81 -11.89
N SER A 32 -13.95 -10.06 -12.41
CA SER A 32 -13.07 -11.13 -11.91
C SER A 32 -12.64 -10.85 -10.46
N GLU A 33 -12.85 -11.83 -9.58
CA GLU A 33 -12.58 -11.71 -8.14
C GLU A 33 -11.14 -11.30 -7.82
N ASN A 34 -10.16 -11.79 -8.59
CA ASN A 34 -8.75 -11.43 -8.42
C ASN A 34 -8.49 -9.94 -8.67
N VAL A 35 -9.14 -9.34 -9.66
CA VAL A 35 -8.97 -7.91 -10.00
C VAL A 35 -9.65 -7.05 -8.94
N LEU A 36 -10.85 -7.44 -8.50
CA LEU A 36 -11.61 -6.73 -7.48
C LEU A 36 -10.86 -6.68 -6.14
N GLN A 37 -10.25 -7.79 -5.71
CA GLN A 37 -9.46 -7.84 -4.46
C GLN A 37 -8.26 -6.88 -4.48
N VAL A 38 -7.52 -6.84 -5.59
CA VAL A 38 -6.39 -5.91 -5.77
C VAL A 38 -6.87 -4.46 -5.79
N ALA A 39 -7.96 -4.18 -6.52
CA ALA A 39 -8.52 -2.83 -6.63
C ALA A 39 -8.98 -2.28 -5.27
N VAL A 40 -9.72 -3.07 -4.50
CA VAL A 40 -10.18 -2.70 -3.15
C VAL A 40 -8.98 -2.46 -2.23
N GLY A 41 -7.95 -3.30 -2.29
CA GLY A 41 -6.71 -3.12 -1.55
C GLY A 41 -6.03 -1.77 -1.83
N LEU A 42 -5.93 -1.37 -3.10
CA LEU A 42 -5.35 -0.08 -3.49
C LEU A 42 -6.17 1.12 -3.01
N ILE A 43 -7.51 1.06 -3.12
CA ILE A 43 -8.39 2.15 -2.70
C ILE A 43 -8.29 2.37 -1.19
N ILE A 44 -8.34 1.29 -0.41
CA ILE A 44 -8.20 1.35 1.04
C ILE A 44 -6.81 1.87 1.42
N ALA A 45 -5.75 1.39 0.76
CA ALA A 45 -4.38 1.86 1.01
C ALA A 45 -4.22 3.38 0.74
N ASN A 46 -4.80 3.88 -0.36
CA ASN A 46 -4.75 5.30 -0.70
C ASN A 46 -5.52 6.15 0.32
N GLY A 47 -6.74 5.73 0.66
CA GLY A 47 -7.57 6.41 1.65
C GLY A 47 -6.91 6.46 3.03
N PHE A 48 -6.38 5.32 3.47
CA PHE A 48 -5.68 5.21 4.76
C PHE A 48 -4.44 6.11 4.81
N THR A 49 -3.63 6.12 3.74
CA THR A 49 -2.44 6.99 3.65
C THR A 49 -2.82 8.47 3.78
N LYS A 50 -3.92 8.91 3.13
CA LYS A 50 -4.41 10.29 3.26
C LYS A 50 -4.83 10.63 4.69
N VAL A 51 -5.57 9.74 5.36
CA VAL A 51 -6.01 9.95 6.75
C VAL A 51 -4.81 10.09 7.67
N ILE A 52 -3.81 9.23 7.53
CA ILE A 52 -2.62 9.33 8.38
C ILE A 52 -1.82 10.60 8.06
N ASN A 53 -1.66 10.95 6.78
CA ASN A 53 -0.95 12.17 6.40
C ASN A 53 -1.64 13.43 6.96
N SER A 54 -2.97 13.49 6.96
CA SER A 54 -3.74 14.58 7.59
C SER A 54 -3.57 14.56 9.12
N PHE A 55 -3.67 13.39 9.76
CA PHE A 55 -3.43 13.29 11.20
C PHE A 55 -2.02 13.77 11.60
N VAL A 56 -1.00 13.38 10.84
CA VAL A 56 0.38 13.80 11.08
C VAL A 56 0.55 15.31 10.83
N SER A 57 0.11 15.79 9.67
CA SER A 57 0.34 17.19 9.25
C SER A 57 -0.49 18.18 10.04
N ASP A 58 -1.74 17.82 10.36
CA ASP A 58 -2.73 18.75 10.92
C ASP A 58 -2.81 18.65 12.45
N ILE A 59 -2.43 17.51 13.06
CA ILE A 59 -2.54 17.29 14.51
C ILE A 59 -1.16 17.08 15.16
N LEU A 60 -0.27 16.27 14.59
CA LEU A 60 1.04 16.02 15.22
C LEU A 60 2.05 17.15 15.01
N LEU A 61 2.17 17.72 13.80
CA LEU A 61 3.10 18.83 13.53
C LEU A 61 2.86 20.11 14.37
N PRO A 62 1.61 20.57 14.64
CA PRO A 62 1.41 21.80 15.41
C PRO A 62 1.80 21.68 16.89
N ILE A 63 1.80 20.47 17.47
CA ILE A 63 2.14 20.24 18.88
C ILE A 63 3.59 20.66 19.22
N PRO A 64 4.63 20.17 18.51
CA PRO A 64 6.00 20.63 18.71
C PRO A 64 6.24 22.05 18.14
N ALA A 65 5.46 22.49 17.15
CA ALA A 65 5.57 23.86 16.59
C ALA A 65 4.99 24.96 17.51
N LEU A 66 4.43 24.60 18.66
CA LEU A 66 4.06 25.52 19.74
C LEU A 66 5.21 25.79 20.71
N ILE A 67 6.30 25.01 20.63
CA ILE A 67 7.50 25.22 21.45
C ILE A 67 8.22 26.49 20.96
N PRO A 68 8.43 27.51 21.82
CA PRO A 68 9.11 28.73 21.42
C PRO A 68 10.54 28.43 20.93
N GLY A 69 10.80 28.67 19.64
CA GLY A 69 12.10 28.45 19.00
C GLY A 69 12.04 27.71 17.65
N ILE A 70 10.99 26.95 17.38
CA ILE A 70 10.79 26.24 16.11
C ILE A 70 9.83 27.08 15.25
N ASN A 71 10.40 27.81 14.28
CA ASN A 71 9.63 28.71 13.40
C ASN A 71 8.54 27.95 12.63
N ARG A 72 7.32 28.50 12.60
CA ARG A 72 6.10 27.86 12.11
C ARG A 72 5.97 27.73 10.58
N ASN A 73 6.80 28.43 9.80
CA ASN A 73 6.72 28.43 8.34
C ASN A 73 7.99 27.81 7.74
N PHE A 74 8.22 26.51 7.95
CA PHE A 74 9.27 25.82 7.21
C PHE A 74 8.89 25.65 5.74
N GLN A 75 7.62 25.42 5.43
CA GLN A 75 7.13 25.19 4.07
C GLN A 75 7.43 26.37 3.14
N GLU A 76 7.36 27.61 3.64
CA GLU A 76 7.59 28.83 2.86
C GLU A 76 9.07 29.23 2.75
N LYS A 77 10.00 28.38 3.22
CA LYS A 77 11.42 28.67 3.08
C LYS A 77 11.94 28.22 1.73
N PHE A 78 12.34 29.19 0.91
CA PHE A 78 12.89 28.94 -0.40
C PHE A 78 14.08 29.83 -0.72
N VAL A 79 14.99 29.32 -1.56
CA VAL A 79 16.09 30.10 -2.13
C VAL A 79 15.83 30.26 -3.62
N VAL A 80 15.82 31.50 -4.10
CA VAL A 80 15.72 31.80 -5.53
C VAL A 80 17.12 31.67 -6.15
N LEU A 81 17.30 30.72 -7.08
CA LEU A 81 18.56 30.53 -7.79
C LEU A 81 18.67 31.46 -9.00
N LYS A 82 17.56 31.66 -9.73
CA LYS A 82 17.52 32.47 -10.96
C LYS A 82 16.10 32.97 -11.23
N GLY A 83 15.92 34.27 -11.38
CA GLY A 83 14.62 34.88 -11.69
C GLY A 83 14.73 36.38 -11.99
N PRO A 84 13.69 36.98 -12.58
CA PRO A 84 13.65 38.42 -12.89
C PRO A 84 13.64 39.30 -11.62
N HIS A 85 13.11 38.79 -10.51
CA HIS A 85 13.17 39.45 -9.20
C HIS A 85 13.94 38.61 -8.18
N ARG A 86 14.74 39.27 -7.33
CA ARG A 86 15.57 38.62 -6.30
C ARG A 86 14.81 38.31 -5.00
N SER A 87 13.60 38.84 -4.85
CA SER A 87 12.82 38.72 -3.62
C SER A 87 11.36 38.44 -3.96
N TYR A 88 10.87 37.31 -3.50
CA TYR A 88 9.46 36.92 -3.55
C TYR A 88 8.98 36.70 -2.12
N ASN A 89 7.74 37.06 -1.82
CA ASN A 89 7.17 36.88 -0.48
C ASN A 89 6.59 35.47 -0.29
N THR A 90 6.24 34.77 -1.38
CA THR A 90 5.66 33.42 -1.33
C THR A 90 6.22 32.53 -2.45
N LEU A 91 6.25 31.23 -2.21
CA LEU A 91 6.63 30.20 -3.19
C LEU A 91 5.74 30.26 -4.44
N ALA A 92 4.44 30.46 -4.26
CA ALA A 92 3.48 30.52 -5.36
C ALA A 92 3.76 31.69 -6.32
N GLN A 93 4.23 32.82 -5.77
CA GLN A 93 4.57 34.00 -6.56
C GLN A 93 5.90 33.83 -7.32
N ALA A 94 6.90 33.19 -6.70
CA ALA A 94 8.15 32.86 -7.37
C ALA A 94 7.95 31.84 -8.51
N ALA A 95 7.05 30.86 -8.32
CA ALA A 95 6.69 29.88 -9.34
C ALA A 95 5.90 30.50 -10.50
N ALA A 96 4.98 31.44 -10.22
CA ALA A 96 4.20 32.15 -11.24
C ALA A 96 5.07 33.01 -12.17
N ASP A 97 6.14 33.60 -11.63
CA ASP A 97 7.13 34.38 -12.39
C ASP A 97 8.14 33.52 -13.17
N GLY A 98 8.05 32.18 -13.09
CA GLY A 98 8.97 31.26 -13.74
C GLY A 98 10.39 31.30 -13.16
N ALA A 99 10.57 31.81 -11.94
CA ALA A 99 11.85 31.79 -11.26
C ALA A 99 12.20 30.35 -10.85
N VAL A 100 13.46 29.96 -11.03
CA VAL A 100 13.97 28.68 -10.54
C VAL A 100 14.22 28.82 -9.04
N VAL A 101 13.32 28.24 -8.25
CA VAL A 101 13.36 28.25 -6.77
C VAL A 101 13.70 26.87 -6.22
N LEU A 102 14.60 26.82 -5.24
CA LEU A 102 14.82 25.66 -4.38
C LEU A 102 13.96 25.81 -3.13
N ALA A 103 12.81 25.13 -3.11
CA ALA A 103 11.91 25.03 -1.96
C ALA A 103 12.44 24.01 -0.93
N TYR A 104 13.59 24.29 -0.31
CA TYR A 104 14.15 23.39 0.73
C TYR A 104 13.23 23.23 1.95
N GLY A 105 12.37 24.22 2.17
CA GLY A 105 11.35 24.22 3.19
C GLY A 105 10.31 23.10 3.05
N GLU A 106 9.78 22.92 1.85
CA GLU A 106 8.83 21.86 1.53
C GLU A 106 9.47 20.47 1.63
N PHE A 107 10.72 20.35 1.21
CA PHE A 107 11.47 19.10 1.35
C PHE A 107 11.63 18.68 2.83
N ILE A 108 12.05 19.61 3.70
CA ILE A 108 12.20 19.33 5.14
C ILE A 108 10.84 18.97 5.76
N ASN A 109 9.77 19.65 5.35
CA ASN A 109 8.41 19.31 5.78
C ASN A 109 8.02 17.88 5.39
N ASN A 110 8.30 17.48 4.14
CA ASN A 110 8.00 16.13 3.67
C ASN A 110 8.82 15.06 4.40
N VAL A 111 10.09 15.34 4.72
CA VAL A 111 10.92 14.45 5.55
C VAL A 111 10.39 14.34 6.98
N ALA A 112 10.00 15.46 7.59
CA ALA A 112 9.40 15.46 8.92
C ALA A 112 8.09 14.66 8.96
N ASN A 113 7.25 14.82 7.94
CA ASN A 113 6.03 14.03 7.75
C ASN A 113 6.31 12.53 7.64
N PHE A 114 7.33 12.14 6.87
CA PHE A 114 7.72 10.74 6.75
C PHE A 114 8.18 10.15 8.08
N LEU A 115 8.99 10.88 8.85
CA LEU A 115 9.46 10.44 10.16
C LEU A 115 8.32 10.33 11.17
N ALA A 116 7.41 11.30 11.19
CA ALA A 116 6.25 11.29 12.06
C ALA A 116 5.25 10.17 11.70
N LEU A 117 5.04 9.91 10.41
CA LEU A 117 4.27 8.76 9.92
C LEU A 117 4.87 7.43 10.41
N GLY A 118 6.19 7.26 10.30
CA GLY A 118 6.88 6.07 10.80
C GLY A 118 6.73 5.89 12.31
N MET A 119 6.88 6.99 13.08
CA MET A 119 6.69 6.97 14.53
C MET A 119 5.24 6.63 14.91
N PHE A 120 4.26 7.15 14.19
CA PHE A 120 2.84 6.86 14.42
C PHE A 120 2.50 5.40 14.15
N LEU A 121 2.96 4.84 13.03
CA LEU A 121 2.78 3.41 12.72
C LEU A 121 3.44 2.51 13.78
N TYR A 122 4.62 2.89 14.27
CA TYR A 122 5.26 2.21 15.39
C TYR A 122 4.41 2.26 16.66
N PHE A 123 3.83 3.42 16.98
CA PHE A 123 2.97 3.58 18.16
C PHE A 123 1.71 2.70 18.07
N ILE A 124 1.04 2.67 16.90
CA ILE A 124 -0.09 1.76 16.66
C ILE A 124 0.32 0.31 16.83
N ALA A 125 1.45 -0.11 16.21
CA ALA A 125 1.94 -1.47 16.33
C ALA A 125 2.23 -1.84 17.80
N ARG A 126 2.78 -0.90 18.57
CA ARG A 126 3.04 -1.08 20.00
C ARG A 126 1.75 -1.19 20.81
N VAL A 127 0.78 -0.31 20.58
CA VAL A 127 -0.54 -0.35 21.24
C VAL A 127 -1.27 -1.66 20.92
N TYR A 128 -1.23 -2.08 19.66
CA TYR A 128 -1.81 -3.36 19.24
C TYR A 128 -1.14 -4.54 19.94
N ALA A 129 0.19 -4.55 20.05
CA ALA A 129 0.95 -5.58 20.77
C ALA A 129 0.72 -5.56 22.29
N LEU A 130 0.35 -4.42 22.87
CA LEU A 130 -0.02 -4.31 24.28
C LEU A 130 -1.45 -4.81 24.55
N LEU A 131 -2.40 -4.48 23.67
CA LEU A 131 -3.80 -4.89 23.79
C LEU A 131 -4.01 -6.36 23.43
N THR A 132 -3.30 -6.84 22.42
CA THR A 132 -3.44 -8.21 21.92
C THR A 132 -2.27 -9.02 22.44
N LYS A 133 -2.50 -9.82 23.50
CA LYS A 133 -1.52 -10.76 24.06
C LYS A 133 -1.24 -11.97 23.14
N GLU A 134 -1.94 -12.06 22.02
CA GLU A 134 -1.67 -13.01 20.94
C GLU A 134 -0.51 -12.48 20.09
N THR A 135 0.61 -13.20 20.09
CA THR A 135 1.73 -12.89 19.20
C THR A 135 1.27 -13.05 17.75
N ILE A 136 1.36 -11.98 16.96
CA ILE A 136 1.08 -11.97 15.50
C ILE A 136 1.87 -13.09 14.79
N ILE A 137 3.01 -13.47 15.34
CA ILE A 137 3.77 -14.65 14.93
C ILE A 137 3.11 -15.89 15.56
N LYS A 138 2.25 -16.56 14.78
CA LYS A 138 1.91 -17.95 15.06
C LYS A 138 3.19 -18.77 14.92
N HIS A 139 3.75 -19.22 16.04
CA HIS A 139 4.87 -20.14 16.01
C HIS A 139 4.43 -21.40 15.26
N THR A 140 5.11 -21.65 14.14
CA THR A 140 4.88 -22.84 13.32
C THR A 140 6.14 -23.70 13.37
N VAL A 141 5.93 -24.99 13.52
CA VAL A 141 6.98 -26.00 13.53
C VAL A 141 6.83 -26.87 12.28
N LYS A 142 7.94 -27.46 11.80
CA LYS A 142 7.87 -28.46 10.74
C LYS A 142 7.43 -29.79 11.35
N CYS A 143 6.43 -30.43 10.75
CA CYS A 143 6.08 -31.80 11.10
C CYS A 143 7.26 -32.75 10.81
N ALA A 144 7.61 -33.63 11.74
CA ALA A 144 8.68 -34.61 11.56
C ALA A 144 8.42 -35.56 10.37
N PHE A 145 7.15 -35.92 10.14
CA PHE A 145 6.76 -36.91 9.14
C PHE A 145 6.58 -36.31 7.75
N CYS A 146 5.69 -35.31 7.60
CA CYS A 146 5.34 -34.75 6.29
C CYS A 146 6.10 -33.46 5.93
N ARG A 147 6.93 -32.93 6.82
CA ARG A 147 7.73 -31.70 6.65
C ARG A 147 6.94 -30.41 6.33
N LYS A 148 5.61 -30.45 6.38
CA LYS A 148 4.75 -29.26 6.25
C LYS A 148 4.76 -28.45 7.54
N TYR A 149 4.51 -27.14 7.41
CA TYR A 149 4.41 -26.22 8.55
C TYR A 149 3.03 -26.36 9.22
N ILE A 150 3.04 -26.51 10.53
CA ILE A 150 1.86 -26.70 11.39
C ILE A 150 2.00 -25.82 12.64
N PRO A 151 0.89 -25.45 13.30
CA PRO A 151 0.96 -24.65 14.50
C PRO A 151 1.63 -25.44 15.63
N GLU A 152 2.49 -24.79 16.41
CA GLU A 152 3.27 -25.41 17.50
C GLU A 152 2.40 -26.16 18.53
N LYS A 153 1.20 -25.66 18.79
CA LYS A 153 0.26 -26.25 19.75
C LYS A 153 -0.58 -27.39 19.17
N ALA A 154 -0.34 -27.83 17.94
CA ALA A 154 -1.09 -28.92 17.32
C ALA A 154 -0.70 -30.29 17.90
N LYS A 155 -1.67 -31.02 18.46
CA LYS A 155 -1.47 -32.41 18.89
C LYS A 155 -1.42 -33.40 17.71
N ARG A 156 -2.08 -33.06 16.60
CA ARG A 156 -2.13 -33.85 15.36
C ARG A 156 -1.84 -32.99 14.15
N CYS A 157 -1.11 -33.56 13.18
CA CYS A 157 -0.86 -32.88 11.91
C CYS A 157 -2.12 -32.89 11.02
N SER A 158 -2.58 -31.72 10.56
CA SER A 158 -3.71 -31.63 9.62
C SER A 158 -3.46 -32.29 8.26
N PHE A 159 -2.20 -32.46 7.86
CA PHE A 159 -1.85 -32.93 6.51
C PHE A 159 -1.60 -34.42 6.40
N CYS A 160 -0.96 -35.01 7.42
CA CYS A 160 -0.60 -36.42 7.42
C CYS A 160 -1.23 -37.19 8.58
N THR A 161 -2.05 -36.54 9.40
CA THR A 161 -2.77 -37.12 10.55
C THR A 161 -1.89 -37.75 11.64
N SER A 162 -0.56 -37.68 11.49
CA SER A 162 0.38 -38.18 12.48
C SER A 162 0.30 -37.40 13.79
N TRP A 163 0.60 -38.09 14.87
CA TRP A 163 0.73 -37.51 16.19
C TRP A 163 2.09 -36.81 16.36
N LEU A 164 2.08 -35.63 16.98
CA LEU A 164 3.30 -34.84 17.26
C LEU A 164 3.68 -34.86 18.74
N ASP A 165 2.96 -35.62 19.56
CA ASP A 165 3.17 -35.74 21.01
C ASP A 165 4.20 -36.84 21.37
N GLY A 166 4.91 -37.39 20.40
CA GLY A 166 5.93 -38.44 20.60
C GLY A 166 5.37 -39.86 20.76
N ARG A 167 4.05 -40.06 20.69
CA ARG A 167 3.43 -41.38 20.81
C ARG A 167 3.92 -42.37 19.74
N GLU A 168 4.02 -41.92 18.50
CA GLU A 168 4.47 -42.74 17.37
C GLU A 168 5.97 -43.12 17.45
N GLU A 169 6.79 -42.29 18.10
CA GLU A 169 8.20 -42.59 18.36
C GLU A 169 8.36 -43.67 19.44
N SER A 170 7.47 -43.69 20.44
CA SER A 170 7.48 -44.70 21.51
C SER A 170 7.14 -46.10 20.98
N GLU A 171 6.18 -46.22 20.05
CA GLU A 171 5.83 -47.50 19.41
C GLU A 171 6.98 -48.03 18.53
N THR A 172 7.65 -47.15 17.78
CA THR A 172 8.75 -47.55 16.88
C THR A 172 9.98 -48.02 17.68
N SER A 173 10.26 -47.40 18.82
CA SER A 173 11.37 -47.75 19.71
C SER A 173 11.15 -49.09 20.45
N ALA A 174 9.89 -49.47 20.67
CA ALA A 174 9.52 -50.74 21.29
C ALA A 174 9.65 -51.94 20.33
N LEU A 175 9.59 -51.70 19.02
CA LEU A 175 9.74 -52.72 17.98
C LEU A 175 11.20 -52.88 17.51
N SER A 176 12.09 -51.97 17.90
CA SER A 176 13.52 -52.06 17.61
C SER A 176 14.27 -52.80 18.72
N GLY A 177 14.19 -54.13 18.73
CA GLY A 177 15.21 -54.94 19.40
C GLY A 177 14.96 -56.45 19.38
N PRO A 178 16.02 -57.27 19.40
CA PRO A 178 17.29 -57.15 18.65
C PRO A 178 17.15 -57.55 17.17
#